data_AF-A0A535L4Q8-F1
#
_entry.id   AF-A0A535L4Q8-F1
#
_cell.length_a   1.000
_cell.length_b   1.000
_cell.length_c   1.000
_cell.angle_alpha   90.00
_cell.angle_beta   90.00
_cell.angle_gamma   90.00
#
_symmetry.space_group_name_H-M   'P 1'
#
loop_
_entity.id
_entity.type
_entity.pdbx_description
1 polymer ?
#
loop_
_entity_poly.entity_id
_entity_poly.type
_entity_poly.pdbx_seq_one_letter_code
_entity_poly.pdbx_strand_id
1 'polypeptide(L)'
;MSWLTDLGEEDVSAAILDRVTDVRLGPEAILGSVTSSLSRLRPGTWVAVLLDKDPRNLRIVTANQGDPLMSRYVEDMYASGVGSEFNLATRVIETGEPFVLPPVPLDEFFELLNTDVRSYVAMKSPPMSSQPRRVAAALLPMRSRGATVGALGVFD
;
A
#
# COMPACT_ATOMS: atom_id res chain seq x y z
N MET A 1 -20.00 -13.48 -18.36
CA MET A 1 -18.83 -13.16 -19.20
C MET A 1 -17.67 -12.86 -18.27
N SER A 2 -16.78 -13.83 -18.12
CA SER A 2 -15.60 -13.81 -17.25
C SER A 2 -14.43 -13.28 -18.07
N TRP A 3 -13.95 -12.07 -17.76
CA TRP A 3 -12.78 -11.47 -18.40
C TRP A 3 -11.58 -11.37 -17.44
N LEU A 4 -11.68 -12.02 -16.27
CA LEU A 4 -10.68 -11.95 -15.20
C LEU A 4 -9.82 -13.23 -15.07
N THR A 5 -9.92 -14.13 -16.04
CA THR A 5 -9.18 -15.41 -16.08
C THR A 5 -8.04 -15.43 -17.09
N ASP A 6 -7.79 -14.33 -17.82
CA ASP A 6 -6.98 -14.36 -19.05
C ASP A 6 -5.78 -13.40 -19.05
N LEU A 7 -5.37 -12.88 -17.89
CA LEU A 7 -4.01 -12.33 -17.73
C LEU A 7 -3.28 -13.27 -16.79
N GLY A 8 -2.47 -14.15 -17.37
CA GLY A 8 -1.58 -15.01 -16.60
C GLY A 8 -0.66 -14.17 -15.72
N GLU A 9 -0.21 -14.73 -14.60
CA GLU A 9 0.77 -14.11 -13.69
C GLU A 9 2.05 -13.64 -14.43
N GLU A 10 2.35 -14.27 -15.57
CA GLU A 10 3.41 -13.87 -16.51
C GLU A 10 3.14 -12.53 -17.22
N ASP A 11 1.90 -12.22 -17.62
CA ASP A 11 1.56 -10.97 -18.34
C ASP A 11 1.64 -9.75 -17.43
N VAL A 12 1.26 -9.90 -16.16
CA VAL A 12 1.37 -8.82 -15.16
C VAL A 12 2.84 -8.53 -14.87
N SER A 13 3.64 -9.57 -14.72
CA SER A 13 5.08 -9.45 -14.46
C SER A 13 5.80 -8.81 -15.65
N ALA A 14 5.46 -9.20 -16.87
CA ALA A 14 6.00 -8.61 -18.09
C ALA A 14 5.62 -7.13 -18.24
N ALA A 15 4.36 -6.77 -18.00
CA ALA A 15 3.89 -5.38 -18.08
C ALA A 15 4.53 -4.46 -17.03
N ILE A 16 4.80 -4.99 -15.82
CA ILE A 16 5.55 -4.27 -14.80
C ILE A 16 7.02 -4.13 -15.23
N LEU A 17 7.64 -5.20 -15.69
CA LEU A 17 9.04 -5.21 -16.10
C LEU A 17 9.28 -4.21 -17.24
N ASP A 18 8.43 -4.21 -18.28
CA ASP A 18 8.54 -3.34 -19.44
C ASP A 18 8.53 -1.85 -19.05
N ARG A 19 7.61 -1.48 -18.12
CA ARG A 19 7.54 -0.11 -17.58
C ARG A 19 8.71 0.27 -16.69
N VAL A 20 9.36 -0.70 -16.04
CA VAL A 20 10.51 -0.48 -15.16
C VAL A 20 11.81 -0.39 -15.97
N THR A 21 11.91 -1.15 -17.08
CA THR A 21 13.10 -1.17 -17.94
C THR A 21 13.22 0.04 -18.85
N ASP A 22 12.11 0.70 -19.18
CA ASP A 22 12.10 1.82 -20.13
C ASP A 22 12.69 3.13 -19.55
N VAL A 23 13.06 3.16 -18.27
CA VAL A 23 13.41 4.43 -17.62
C VAL A 23 14.54 4.29 -16.59
N ARG A 24 15.48 5.26 -16.57
CA ARG A 24 16.47 5.48 -15.49
C ARG A 24 15.77 5.95 -14.20
N LEU A 25 14.84 5.17 -13.66
CA LEU A 25 13.99 5.62 -12.55
C LEU A 25 14.67 5.47 -11.21
N GLY A 26 14.50 6.51 -10.39
CA GLY A 26 14.70 6.38 -8.96
C GLY A 26 13.65 5.42 -8.35
N PRO A 27 13.91 4.88 -7.14
CA PRO A 27 13.04 3.90 -6.48
C PRO A 27 11.57 4.31 -6.40
N GLU A 28 11.29 5.59 -6.20
CA GLU A 28 9.93 6.12 -6.06
C GLU A 28 9.11 5.97 -7.35
N ALA A 29 9.71 6.24 -8.50
CA ALA A 29 8.99 6.13 -9.77
C ALA A 29 8.79 4.67 -10.20
N ILE A 30 9.71 3.77 -9.82
CA ILE A 30 9.49 2.32 -9.96
C ILE A 30 8.29 1.91 -9.11
N LEU A 31 8.28 2.25 -7.82
CA LEU A 31 7.19 1.92 -6.91
C LEU A 31 5.85 2.52 -7.38
N GLY A 32 5.86 3.76 -7.87
CA GLY A 32 4.66 4.40 -8.42
C GLY A 32 4.12 3.70 -9.66
N SER A 33 5.00 3.23 -10.54
CA SER A 33 4.58 2.42 -11.70
C SER A 33 3.98 1.08 -11.26
N VAL A 34 4.60 0.42 -10.28
CA VAL A 34 4.13 -0.87 -9.73
C VAL A 34 2.78 -0.70 -9.04
N THR A 35 2.64 0.18 -8.06
CA THR A 35 1.37 0.37 -7.31
C THR A 35 0.25 0.84 -8.25
N SER A 36 0.54 1.75 -9.18
CA SER A 36 -0.42 2.18 -10.19
C SER A 36 -0.88 1.01 -11.07
N SER A 37 0.03 0.14 -11.50
CA SER A 37 -0.31 -1.04 -12.29
C SER A 37 -1.13 -2.07 -11.51
N LEU A 38 -0.75 -2.33 -10.27
CA LEU A 38 -1.48 -3.24 -9.39
C LEU A 38 -2.89 -2.72 -9.08
N SER A 39 -3.06 -1.42 -8.82
CA SER A 39 -4.38 -0.81 -8.56
C SER A 39 -5.33 -0.85 -9.77
N ARG A 40 -4.81 -0.99 -11.00
CA ARG A 40 -5.64 -1.24 -12.20
C ARG A 40 -6.06 -2.70 -12.32
N LEU A 41 -5.23 -3.62 -11.86
CA LEU A 41 -5.47 -5.07 -11.96
C LEU A 41 -6.39 -5.57 -10.84
N ARG A 42 -6.15 -5.08 -9.62
CA ARG A 42 -6.94 -5.43 -8.44
C ARG A 42 -7.38 -4.14 -7.73
N PRO A 43 -8.69 -3.89 -7.63
CA PRO A 43 -9.23 -2.76 -6.89
C PRO A 43 -8.71 -2.74 -5.44
N GLY A 44 -8.41 -1.54 -4.95
CA GLY A 44 -7.91 -1.31 -3.61
C GLY A 44 -6.93 -0.14 -3.56
N THR A 45 -6.65 0.32 -2.35
CA THR A 45 -5.56 1.26 -2.09
C THR A 45 -4.27 0.48 -1.94
N TRP A 46 -3.41 0.55 -2.95
CA TRP A 46 -2.08 -0.02 -2.92
C TRP A 46 -1.12 0.95 -2.27
N VAL A 47 -0.30 0.45 -1.34
CA VAL A 47 0.68 1.24 -0.59
C VAL A 47 2.01 0.51 -0.63
N ALA A 48 3.03 1.16 -1.18
CA ALA A 48 4.41 0.72 -1.09
C ALA A 48 5.15 1.58 -0.06
N VAL A 49 5.76 0.94 0.92
CA VAL A 49 6.59 1.57 1.94
C VAL A 49 8.01 1.05 1.78
N LEU A 50 8.99 1.93 1.62
CA LEU A 50 10.40 1.58 1.43
C LEU A 50 11.26 2.30 2.47
N LEU A 51 12.20 1.58 3.09
CA LEU A 51 13.23 2.19 3.92
C LEU A 51 14.10 3.12 3.06
N ASP A 52 14.31 4.35 3.51
CA ASP A 52 15.30 5.23 2.91
C ASP A 52 16.72 4.88 3.41
N LYS A 53 17.73 5.59 2.92
CA LYS A 53 19.13 5.48 3.38
C LYS A 53 19.27 5.66 4.89
N ASP A 54 18.48 6.56 5.46
CA ASP A 54 18.26 6.63 6.90
C ASP A 54 17.04 5.76 7.21
N PRO A 55 17.19 4.63 7.92
CA PRO A 55 16.10 3.70 8.19
C PRO A 55 15.02 4.27 9.11
N ARG A 56 15.25 5.46 9.69
CA ARG A 56 14.23 6.22 10.42
C ARG A 56 13.25 6.94 9.49
N ASN A 57 13.60 7.04 8.21
CA ASN A 57 12.77 7.65 7.18
C ASN A 57 12.20 6.58 6.27
N LEU A 58 10.89 6.68 6.03
CA LEU A 58 10.18 5.82 5.10
C LEU A 58 9.80 6.64 3.87
N ARG A 59 9.91 6.03 2.69
CA ARG A 59 9.30 6.52 1.46
C ARG A 59 8.00 5.79 1.26
N ILE A 60 6.95 6.54 0.95
CA ILE A 60 5.62 5.98 0.73
C ILE A 60 5.15 6.39 -0.64
N VAL A 61 4.64 5.41 -1.39
CA VAL A 61 3.99 5.62 -2.67
C VAL A 61 2.67 4.90 -2.65
N THR A 62 1.58 5.58 -3.01
CA THR A 62 0.26 4.97 -3.02
C THR A 62 -0.36 5.02 -4.41
N ALA A 63 -1.30 4.12 -4.66
CA ALA A 63 -2.14 4.19 -5.84
C ALA A 63 -3.50 3.52 -5.60
N ASN A 64 -4.53 4.18 -6.10
CA ASN A 64 -5.90 3.68 -6.10
C ASN A 64 -6.57 4.26 -7.35
N GLN A 65 -6.71 3.41 -8.37
CA GLN A 65 -7.30 3.81 -9.65
C GLN A 65 -8.80 4.13 -9.51
N GLY A 66 -9.51 3.42 -8.64
CA GLY A 66 -10.95 3.60 -8.43
C GLY A 66 -11.29 4.81 -7.56
N ASP A 67 -10.37 5.21 -6.68
CA ASP A 67 -10.52 6.35 -5.78
C ASP A 67 -9.18 7.08 -5.58
N PRO A 68 -8.81 7.99 -6.52
CA PRO A 68 -7.57 8.75 -6.41
C PRO A 68 -7.50 9.66 -5.18
N LEU A 69 -8.65 10.03 -4.60
CA LEU A 69 -8.69 10.84 -3.37
C LEU A 69 -8.24 10.02 -2.17
N MET A 70 -8.56 8.73 -2.13
CA MET A 70 -8.08 7.83 -1.09
C MET A 70 -6.55 7.70 -1.11
N SER A 71 -5.93 7.60 -2.29
CA SER A 71 -4.46 7.61 -2.40
C SER A 71 -3.84 8.88 -1.82
N ARG A 72 -4.34 10.04 -2.23
CA ARG A 72 -3.86 11.33 -1.72
C ARG A 72 -4.05 11.45 -0.21
N TYR A 73 -5.17 10.97 0.30
CA TYR A 73 -5.44 10.94 1.74
C TYR A 73 -4.38 10.13 2.50
N VAL A 74 -4.03 8.94 2.02
CA VAL A 74 -2.99 8.11 2.63
C VAL A 74 -1.62 8.79 2.52
N GLU A 75 -1.27 9.37 1.36
CA GLU A 75 -0.03 10.14 1.18
C GLU A 75 0.06 11.31 2.16
N ASP A 76 -1.01 12.09 2.32
CA ASP A 76 -1.09 13.20 3.28
C ASP A 76 -0.98 12.72 4.73
N MET A 77 -1.47 11.52 5.05
CA MET A 77 -1.33 10.92 6.38
C MET A 77 0.13 10.60 6.68
N TYR A 78 0.84 9.97 5.73
CA TYR A 78 2.26 9.68 5.88
C TYR A 78 3.12 10.95 5.89
N ALA A 79 2.83 11.93 5.04
CA ALA A 79 3.54 13.21 4.99
C ALA A 79 3.39 14.03 6.29
N SER A 80 2.32 13.79 7.06
CA SER A 80 2.14 14.45 8.37
C SER A 80 3.00 13.86 9.49
N GLY A 81 3.75 12.78 9.23
CA GLY A 81 4.54 12.05 10.23
C GLY A 81 3.72 11.04 11.05
N VAL A 82 2.40 11.01 10.89
CA VAL A 82 1.53 10.04 11.56
C VAL A 82 1.66 8.64 10.92
N GLY A 83 1.81 8.59 9.61
CA GLY A 83 1.93 7.30 8.90
C GLY A 83 3.27 6.59 9.12
N SER A 84 4.35 7.26 9.56
CA SER A 84 5.62 6.55 9.83
C SER A 84 5.51 5.54 10.97
N GLU A 85 4.49 5.67 11.82
CA GLU A 85 4.18 4.70 12.86
C GLU A 85 3.12 3.66 12.42
N PHE A 86 2.69 3.65 11.15
CA PHE A 86 1.67 2.71 10.66
C PHE A 86 2.15 1.27 10.85
N ASN A 87 1.75 0.69 11.98
CA ASN A 87 2.37 -0.48 12.61
C ASN A 87 2.41 -1.70 11.69
N LEU A 88 1.43 -1.83 10.79
CA LEU A 88 1.36 -2.97 9.88
C LEU A 88 2.55 -3.04 8.91
N ALA A 89 2.95 -1.92 8.30
CA ALA A 89 4.07 -1.91 7.36
C ALA A 89 5.40 -2.08 8.11
N THR A 90 5.57 -1.36 9.24
CA THR A 90 6.76 -1.46 10.09
C THR A 90 6.95 -2.89 10.62
N ARG A 91 5.88 -3.52 11.12
CA ARG A 91 5.91 -4.91 11.57
C ARG A 91 6.36 -5.87 10.47
N VAL A 92 5.84 -5.72 9.25
CA VAL A 92 6.26 -6.56 8.11
C VAL A 92 7.74 -6.32 7.77
N ILE A 93 8.20 -5.08 7.84
CA ILE A 93 9.61 -4.72 7.60
C ILE A 93 10.52 -5.38 8.65
N GLU A 94 10.18 -5.24 9.93
CA GLU A 94 10.99 -5.72 11.05
C GLU A 94 11.02 -7.24 11.17
N THR A 95 9.86 -7.89 10.99
CA THR A 95 9.73 -9.35 11.12
C THR A 95 10.09 -10.08 9.83
N GLY A 96 9.92 -9.43 8.68
CA GLY A 96 9.98 -10.08 7.38
C GLY A 96 8.82 -11.03 7.10
N GLU A 97 7.79 -11.05 7.96
CA GLU A 97 6.62 -11.93 7.85
C GLU A 97 5.45 -11.21 7.18
N PRO A 98 4.70 -11.88 6.28
CA PRO A 98 3.46 -11.35 5.73
C PRO A 98 2.42 -11.03 6.81
N PHE A 99 1.59 -10.03 6.54
CA PHE A 99 0.39 -9.73 7.32
C PHE A 99 -0.85 -9.87 6.43
N VAL A 100 -1.85 -10.60 6.91
CA VAL A 100 -3.14 -10.77 6.23
C VAL A 100 -4.25 -10.52 7.23
N LEU A 101 -5.14 -9.59 6.89
CA LEU A 101 -6.36 -9.28 7.61
C LEU A 101 -7.55 -9.70 6.74
N PRO A 102 -8.35 -10.70 7.16
CA PRO A 102 -9.61 -10.98 6.49
C PRO A 102 -10.55 -9.77 6.54
N PRO A 103 -11.59 -9.68 5.70
CA PRO A 103 -12.51 -8.55 5.74
C PRO A 103 -13.11 -8.39 7.14
N VAL A 104 -12.87 -7.25 7.80
CA VAL A 104 -13.41 -6.89 9.12
C VAL A 104 -14.20 -5.58 9.05
N PRO A 105 -15.15 -5.31 9.95
CA PRO A 105 -15.76 -3.99 10.08
C PRO A 105 -14.73 -2.85 10.21
N LEU A 106 -15.06 -1.67 9.69
CA LEU A 106 -14.14 -0.52 9.67
C LEU A 106 -13.70 -0.06 11.07
N ASP A 107 -14.60 -0.12 12.05
CA ASP A 107 -14.31 0.16 13.45
C ASP A 107 -13.30 -0.83 14.03
N GLU A 108 -13.49 -2.13 13.79
CA GLU A 108 -12.52 -3.18 14.16
C GLU A 108 -11.15 -2.94 13.50
N PHE A 109 -11.14 -2.52 12.22
CA PHE A 109 -9.89 -2.16 11.55
C PHE A 109 -9.17 -0.99 12.25
N PHE A 110 -9.90 0.05 12.69
CA PHE A 110 -9.29 1.18 13.39
C PHE A 110 -8.75 0.82 14.79
N GLU A 111 -9.27 -0.23 15.43
CA GLU A 111 -8.71 -0.75 16.68
C GLU A 111 -7.32 -1.36 16.50
N LEU A 112 -7.02 -1.91 15.31
CA LEU A 112 -5.71 -2.47 14.97
C LEU A 112 -4.63 -1.40 14.73
N LEU A 113 -5.05 -0.16 14.47
CA LEU A 113 -4.14 0.96 14.20
C LEU A 113 -3.61 1.55 15.51
N ASN A 114 -2.51 2.30 15.44
CA ASN A 114 -2.02 3.03 16.60
C ASN A 114 -2.91 4.27 16.90
N THR A 115 -2.64 4.92 18.03
CA THR A 115 -3.41 6.10 18.47
C THR A 115 -3.25 7.30 17.53
N ASP A 116 -2.08 7.47 16.93
CA ASP A 116 -1.78 8.62 16.08
C ASP A 116 -2.58 8.55 14.77
N VAL A 117 -2.62 7.37 14.15
CA VAL A 117 -3.42 7.09 12.95
C VAL A 117 -4.89 7.26 13.24
N ARG A 118 -5.40 6.74 14.38
CA ARG A 118 -6.80 6.99 14.80
C ARG A 118 -7.09 8.49 14.97
N SER A 119 -6.16 9.23 15.57
CA SER A 119 -6.30 10.68 15.77
C SER A 119 -6.32 11.43 14.45
N TYR A 120 -5.48 11.03 13.50
CA TYR A 120 -5.49 11.59 12.14
C TYR A 120 -6.82 11.32 11.43
N VAL A 121 -7.33 10.08 11.48
CA VAL A 121 -8.62 9.72 10.89
C VAL A 121 -9.77 10.52 11.49
N ALA A 122 -9.76 10.75 12.81
CA ALA A 122 -10.76 11.55 13.50
C ALA A 122 -10.71 13.03 13.06
N MET A 123 -9.51 13.58 12.83
CA MET A 123 -9.32 14.98 12.41
C MET A 123 -9.56 15.19 10.91
N LYS A 124 -9.14 14.24 10.09
CA LYS A 124 -9.25 14.24 8.63
C LYS A 124 -9.94 12.95 8.24
N SER A 125 -11.25 13.04 8.00
CA SER A 125 -12.02 11.86 7.61
C SER A 125 -11.57 11.34 6.25
N PRO A 126 -11.37 10.00 6.10
CA PRO A 126 -11.06 9.42 4.81
C PRO A 126 -12.21 9.67 3.82
N PRO A 127 -11.91 9.88 2.53
CA PRO A 127 -12.93 10.10 1.51
C PRO A 127 -13.69 8.78 1.26
N MET A 128 -14.69 8.50 2.11
CA MET A 128 -15.49 7.29 2.01
C MET A 128 -16.83 7.60 1.33
N SER A 129 -17.10 6.96 0.18
CA SER A 129 -18.46 6.95 -0.37
C SER A 129 -19.35 6.13 0.58
N SER A 130 -20.35 6.81 1.15
CA SER A 130 -21.26 6.36 2.21
C SER A 130 -21.79 4.91 2.11
N GLN A 131 -21.17 3.97 2.84
CA GLN A 131 -21.71 2.70 3.38
C GLN A 131 -20.78 2.23 4.51
N PRO A 132 -21.22 1.41 5.50
CA PRO A 132 -20.28 0.76 6.40
C PRO A 132 -19.43 -0.22 5.59
N ARG A 133 -18.15 0.13 5.40
CA ARG A 133 -17.20 -0.68 4.65
C ARG A 133 -16.60 -1.74 5.58
N ARG A 134 -16.43 -2.94 5.04
CA ARG A 134 -15.48 -3.89 5.60
C ARG A 134 -14.12 -3.56 4.99
N VAL A 135 -13.05 -3.71 5.77
CA VAL A 135 -11.68 -3.54 5.31
C VAL A 135 -10.99 -4.90 5.30
N ALA A 136 -10.43 -5.27 4.16
CA ALA A 136 -9.47 -6.37 4.07
C ALA A 136 -8.08 -5.80 3.78
N ALA A 137 -7.04 -6.46 4.28
CA ALA A 137 -5.67 -6.02 4.01
C ALA A 137 -4.72 -7.20 3.79
N ALA A 138 -3.77 -7.02 2.88
CA ALA A 138 -2.65 -7.92 2.73
C ALA A 138 -1.38 -7.08 2.57
N LEU A 139 -0.35 -7.39 3.35
CA LEU A 139 0.96 -6.75 3.30
C LEU A 139 2.04 -7.82 3.17
N LEU A 140 2.97 -7.61 2.24
CA LEU A 140 4.05 -8.52 1.91
C LEU A 140 5.41 -7.81 2.05
N PRO A 141 6.45 -8.51 2.53
CA PRO A 141 7.79 -7.95 2.62
C PRO A 141 8.39 -7.76 1.23
N MET A 142 8.90 -6.55 0.94
CA MET A 142 9.77 -6.31 -0.21
C MET A 142 11.21 -6.63 0.18
N ARG A 143 11.89 -7.48 -0.60
CA ARG A 143 13.22 -7.98 -0.24
C ARG A 143 14.30 -7.57 -1.25
N SER A 144 15.50 -7.32 -0.75
CA SER A 144 16.71 -7.13 -1.54
C SER A 144 17.88 -7.83 -0.86
N ARG A 145 18.55 -8.74 -1.58
CA ARG A 145 19.72 -9.50 -1.07
C ARG A 145 19.49 -10.17 0.30
N GLY A 146 18.30 -10.71 0.52
CA GLY A 146 17.93 -11.38 1.78
C GLY A 146 17.48 -10.45 2.91
N ALA A 147 17.61 -9.13 2.76
CA ALA A 147 17.08 -8.16 3.71
C ALA A 147 15.68 -7.69 3.30
N THR A 148 14.80 -7.46 4.29
CA THR A 148 13.54 -6.74 4.06
C THR A 148 13.83 -5.25 3.95
N VAL A 149 13.51 -4.66 2.80
CA VAL A 149 13.77 -3.25 2.50
C VAL A 149 12.50 -2.39 2.53
N GLY A 150 11.34 -3.02 2.70
CA GLY A 150 10.05 -2.36 2.67
C GLY A 150 8.88 -3.32 2.77
N ALA A 151 7.67 -2.80 2.63
CA ALA A 151 6.45 -3.57 2.55
C ALA A 151 5.58 -3.09 1.38
N LEU A 152 4.93 -4.01 0.69
CA LEU A 152 3.90 -3.73 -0.31
C LEU A 152 2.57 -4.21 0.24
N GLY A 153 1.59 -3.30 0.30
CA GLY A 153 0.27 -3.56 0.84
C GLY A 153 -0.86 -3.24 -0.13
N VAL A 154 -1.99 -3.91 0.05
CA VAL A 154 -3.29 -3.56 -0.53
C VAL A 154 -4.34 -3.54 0.56
N PHE A 155 -5.21 -2.53 0.51
CA PHE A 155 -6.38 -2.37 1.37
C PHE A 155 -7.64 -2.29 0.50
N ASP A 156 -8.60 -3.18 0.70
CA ASP A 156 -9.93 -3.16 0.03
C ASP A 156 -11.06 -2.84 1.01
#